data_AF-A0A4P9ZDC5-F1
#
_entry.id   AF-A0A4P9ZDC5-F1
#
_cell.length_a   1.000
_cell.length_b   1.000
_cell.length_c   1.000
_cell.angle_alpha   90.00
_cell.angle_beta   90.00
_cell.angle_gamma   90.00
#
_symmetry.space_group_name_H-M   'P 1'
#
loop_
_entity.id
_entity.type
_entity.pdbx_description
1 polymer ?
#
loop_
_entity_poly.entity_id
_entity_poly.type
_entity_poly.pdbx_seq_one_letter_code
_entity_poly.pdbx_strand_id
1 'polypeptide(L)'
;MYMLHLSVLQRHRALRTLALDFRTESAYGDAAAPAPPSLVESLANFGRITGLRLSSGHNAPRNQLVCVLQCLPHLRYLDNCGVGRVLSLGDAMGHVHTSDKSIAVQNAALLYHLAQPNVQYVRVDKYIFECRNYEVMHRTGIVWWFLERVRGCFEGLTWWG
;
A
#
# COMPACT_ATOMS: atom_id res chain seq x y z
N MET A 1 -6.82 21.53 0.10
CA MET A 1 -7.23 21.54 -1.32
C MET A 1 -7.19 20.12 -1.92
N TYR A 2 -7.92 19.15 -1.33
CA TYR A 2 -7.93 17.74 -1.81
C TYR A 2 -9.27 17.31 -2.42
N MET A 3 -10.35 18.09 -2.23
CA MET A 3 -11.69 17.75 -2.73
C MET A 3 -11.80 17.75 -4.25
N LEU A 4 -11.04 18.58 -4.96
CA LEU A 4 -11.02 18.60 -6.43
C LEU A 4 -10.49 17.28 -7.00
N HIS A 5 -9.44 16.70 -6.42
CA HIS A 5 -8.84 15.44 -6.90
C HIS A 5 -9.75 14.22 -6.67
N LEU A 6 -10.51 14.21 -5.59
CA LEU A 6 -11.50 13.16 -5.28
C LEU A 6 -12.60 13.06 -6.36
N SER A 7 -13.14 14.20 -6.77
CA SER A 7 -14.20 14.27 -7.78
C SER A 7 -13.74 13.78 -9.17
N VAL A 8 -12.45 13.99 -9.49
CA VAL A 8 -11.85 13.50 -10.73
C VAL A 8 -11.66 11.98 -10.65
N LEU A 9 -11.09 11.47 -9.56
CA LEU A 9 -10.90 10.03 -9.36
C LEU A 9 -12.23 9.27 -9.47
N GLN A 10 -13.31 9.77 -8.87
CA GLN A 10 -14.62 9.12 -8.88
C GLN A 10 -15.22 8.94 -10.28
N ARG A 11 -14.80 9.73 -11.27
CA ARG A 11 -15.24 9.58 -12.67
C ARG A 11 -14.59 8.37 -13.35
N HIS A 12 -13.48 7.87 -12.83
CA HIS A 12 -12.73 6.74 -13.40
C HIS A 12 -13.10 5.40 -12.74
N ARG A 13 -14.37 4.98 -12.84
CA ARG A 13 -14.84 3.68 -12.29
C ARG A 13 -14.20 2.45 -12.94
N ALA A 14 -13.61 2.61 -14.13
CA ALA A 14 -12.92 1.54 -14.85
C ALA A 14 -11.44 1.37 -14.45
N LEU A 15 -10.95 2.18 -13.49
CA LEU A 15 -9.56 2.18 -13.09
C LEU A 15 -9.15 0.81 -12.49
N ARG A 16 -8.05 0.26 -13.01
CA ARG A 16 -7.49 -1.03 -12.55
C ARG A 16 -6.29 -0.84 -11.63
N THR A 17 -5.48 0.19 -11.86
CA THR A 17 -4.29 0.49 -11.07
C THR A 17 -4.34 1.91 -10.57
N LEU A 18 -4.11 2.11 -9.29
CA LEU A 18 -4.03 3.42 -8.66
C LEU A 18 -2.74 3.54 -7.86
N ALA A 19 -1.91 4.52 -8.19
CA ALA A 19 -0.71 4.82 -7.42
C ALA A 19 -0.74 6.27 -6.98
N LEU A 20 -0.73 6.48 -5.66
CA LEU A 20 -0.75 7.81 -5.06
C LEU A 20 0.40 7.93 -4.06
N ASP A 21 1.31 8.84 -4.36
CA ASP A 21 2.42 9.21 -3.49
C ASP A 21 2.14 10.62 -2.94
N PHE A 22 2.07 10.75 -1.62
CA PHE A 22 1.84 12.03 -0.95
C PHE A 22 3.16 12.53 -0.36
N ARG A 23 3.42 13.82 -0.53
CA ARG A 23 4.61 14.48 0.02
C ARG A 23 4.20 15.72 0.77
N THR A 24 4.88 15.98 1.88
CA THR A 24 4.84 17.26 2.59
C THR A 24 6.14 17.98 2.33
N GLU A 25 6.04 19.19 1.81
CA GLU A 25 7.16 20.09 1.66
C GLU A 25 7.60 20.55 3.05
N SER A 26 8.90 20.42 3.35
CA SER A 26 9.49 20.91 4.59
C SER A 26 10.77 21.66 4.28
N ALA A 27 11.22 22.52 5.21
CA ALA A 27 12.47 23.25 5.07
C ALA A 27 13.70 22.34 4.91
N TYR A 28 13.58 21.05 5.24
CA TYR A 28 14.63 20.03 5.14
C TYR A 28 14.41 19.04 3.99
N GLY A 29 13.47 19.33 3.09
CA GLY A 29 13.16 18.53 1.91
C GLY A 29 11.77 17.88 1.94
N ASP A 30 11.44 17.21 0.85
CA ASP A 30 10.20 16.46 0.69
C ASP A 30 10.17 15.22 1.61
N ALA A 31 9.23 15.21 2.55
CA ALA A 31 8.96 14.02 3.36
C ALA A 31 7.74 13.27 2.82
N ALA A 32 7.76 11.94 2.89
CA ALA A 32 6.58 11.13 2.57
C ALA A 32 5.46 11.42 3.57
N ALA A 33 4.27 11.72 3.05
CA ALA A 33 3.10 12.03 3.82
C ALA A 33 2.08 10.88 3.78
N PRO A 34 1.27 10.69 4.83
CA PRO A 34 0.16 9.76 4.79
C PRO A 34 -0.90 10.23 3.77
N ALA A 35 -1.55 9.27 3.13
CA ALA A 35 -2.74 9.54 2.32
C ALA A 35 -3.83 10.20 3.19
N PRO A 36 -4.51 11.25 2.71
CA PRO A 36 -5.60 11.88 3.44
C PRO A 36 -6.72 10.87 3.77
N PRO A 37 -7.26 10.87 5.00
CA PRO A 37 -8.34 9.97 5.41
C PRO A 37 -9.53 9.89 4.44
N SER A 38 -10.01 11.04 3.98
CA SER A 38 -11.13 11.14 3.03
C SER A 38 -10.81 10.54 1.67
N LEU A 39 -9.54 10.57 1.24
CA LEU A 39 -9.11 9.91 0.03
C LEU A 39 -9.11 8.41 0.22
N VAL A 40 -8.57 7.92 1.34
CA VAL A 40 -8.55 6.49 1.68
C VAL A 40 -9.98 5.94 1.70
N GLU A 41 -10.91 6.59 2.38
CA GLU A 41 -12.34 6.22 2.40
C GLU A 41 -12.97 6.18 1.00
N SER A 42 -12.62 7.14 0.13
CA SER A 42 -13.16 7.18 -1.23
C SER A 42 -12.74 5.99 -2.09
N LEU A 43 -11.62 5.32 -1.76
CA LEU A 43 -11.11 4.16 -2.48
C LEU A 43 -12.09 2.99 -2.43
N ALA A 44 -12.94 2.92 -1.41
CA ALA A 44 -13.99 1.92 -1.31
C ALA A 44 -14.95 1.93 -2.52
N ASN A 45 -15.03 3.05 -3.26
CA ASN A 45 -15.87 3.15 -4.46
C ASN A 45 -15.24 2.52 -5.71
N PHE A 46 -13.99 2.09 -5.66
CA PHE A 46 -13.24 1.60 -6.83
C PHE A 46 -13.18 0.07 -6.86
N GLY A 47 -14.33 -0.55 -7.09
CA GLY A 47 -14.45 -2.01 -7.05
C GLY A 47 -13.60 -2.78 -8.07
N ARG A 48 -13.05 -2.11 -9.10
CA ARG A 48 -12.25 -2.75 -10.18
C ARG A 48 -10.73 -2.65 -9.99
N ILE A 49 -10.27 -2.03 -8.90
CA ILE A 49 -8.82 -1.91 -8.65
C ILE A 49 -8.21 -3.29 -8.39
N THR A 50 -7.17 -3.61 -9.15
CA THR A 50 -6.33 -4.79 -9.01
C THR A 50 -4.95 -4.46 -8.44
N GLY A 51 -4.46 -3.23 -8.65
CA GLY A 51 -3.18 -2.75 -8.12
C GLY A 51 -3.33 -1.41 -7.39
N LEU A 52 -2.85 -1.34 -6.15
CA LEU A 52 -2.95 -0.14 -5.32
C LEU A 52 -1.60 0.20 -4.71
N ARG A 53 -1.15 1.44 -4.88
CA ARG A 53 -0.03 2.02 -4.13
C ARG A 53 -0.52 3.20 -3.31
N LEU A 54 -0.24 3.15 -2.01
CA LEU A 54 -0.52 4.23 -1.08
C LEU A 54 0.67 4.44 -0.16
N SER A 55 0.84 5.70 0.25
CA SER A 55 1.73 6.04 1.36
C SER A 55 0.92 6.09 2.65
N SER A 56 1.11 5.12 3.56
CA SER A 56 0.45 5.19 4.87
C SER A 56 1.13 6.18 5.82
N GLY A 57 2.39 6.54 5.60
CA GLY A 57 3.14 7.41 6.51
C GLY A 57 3.26 6.84 7.93
N HIS A 58 4.02 7.52 8.78
CA HIS A 58 4.26 7.06 10.16
C HIS A 58 3.07 7.24 11.11
N ASN A 59 2.17 8.18 10.81
CA ASN A 59 1.13 8.66 11.73
C ASN A 59 -0.30 8.31 11.30
N ALA A 60 -0.49 7.51 10.23
CA ALA A 60 -1.85 7.13 9.85
C ALA A 60 -2.50 6.23 10.92
N PRO A 61 -3.83 6.32 11.09
CA PRO A 61 -4.56 5.42 11.97
C PRO A 61 -4.32 3.97 11.54
N ARG A 62 -3.88 3.13 12.49
CA ARG A 62 -3.42 1.74 12.24
C ARG A 62 -4.41 0.90 11.42
N ASN A 63 -5.71 1.16 11.53
CA ASN A 63 -6.76 0.34 10.93
C ASN A 63 -7.36 0.92 9.65
N GLN A 64 -7.00 2.14 9.26
CA GLN A 64 -7.73 2.81 8.18
C GLN A 64 -7.49 2.14 6.82
N LEU A 65 -6.24 1.75 6.53
CA LEU A 65 -5.93 1.00 5.32
C LEU A 65 -6.63 -0.36 5.32
N VAL A 66 -6.63 -1.07 6.45
CA VAL A 66 -7.26 -2.39 6.62
C VAL A 66 -8.75 -2.34 6.27
N CYS A 67 -9.48 -1.35 6.80
CA CYS A 67 -10.91 -1.17 6.49
C CYS A 67 -11.14 -0.94 5.00
N VAL A 68 -10.26 -0.20 4.32
CA VAL A 68 -10.40 0.07 2.89
C VAL A 68 -10.05 -1.13 2.03
N LEU A 69 -9.05 -1.92 2.42
CA LEU A 69 -8.69 -3.15 1.70
C LEU A 69 -9.88 -4.11 1.62
N GLN A 70 -10.71 -4.18 2.66
CA GLN A 70 -11.93 -5.00 2.69
C GLN A 70 -12.94 -4.58 1.60
N CYS A 71 -12.93 -3.32 1.17
CA CYS A 71 -13.82 -2.78 0.14
C CYS A 71 -13.28 -2.96 -1.30
N LEU A 72 -12.11 -3.57 -1.48
CA LEU A 72 -11.46 -3.72 -2.79
C LEU A 72 -11.40 -5.20 -3.22
N PRO A 73 -12.53 -5.80 -3.64
CA PRO A 73 -12.66 -7.24 -3.83
C PRO A 73 -11.77 -7.83 -4.92
N HIS A 74 -11.28 -7.00 -5.85
CA HIS A 74 -10.44 -7.41 -6.97
C HIS A 74 -8.95 -7.08 -6.76
N LEU A 75 -8.57 -6.54 -5.60
CA LEU A 75 -7.20 -6.16 -5.31
C LEU A 75 -6.29 -7.40 -5.27
N ARG A 76 -5.21 -7.37 -6.07
CA ARG A 76 -4.21 -8.45 -6.15
C ARG A 76 -2.82 -7.98 -5.75
N TYR A 77 -2.51 -6.70 -5.93
CA TYR A 77 -1.19 -6.13 -5.70
C TYR A 77 -1.32 -4.88 -4.83
N LEU A 78 -0.67 -4.89 -3.66
CA LEU A 78 -0.68 -3.78 -2.72
C LEU A 78 0.73 -3.30 -2.44
N ASP A 79 1.02 -2.03 -2.70
CA ASP A 79 2.28 -1.36 -2.35
C ASP A 79 2.01 -0.34 -1.26
N ASN A 80 2.40 -0.65 -0.02
CA ASN A 80 2.35 0.30 1.07
C ASN A 80 3.76 0.85 1.35
N CYS A 81 3.96 2.11 0.98
CA CYS A 81 5.21 2.81 1.19
C CYS A 81 5.18 3.64 2.48
N GLY A 82 6.27 3.59 3.26
CA GLY A 82 6.47 4.48 4.41
C GLY A 82 5.83 3.97 5.69
N VAL A 83 5.80 2.64 5.90
CA VAL A 83 5.28 2.04 7.12
C VAL A 83 6.36 2.08 8.20
N GLY A 84 6.83 3.26 8.57
CA GLY A 84 8.06 3.32 9.36
C GLY A 84 7.86 3.03 10.88
N ARG A 85 6.64 2.72 11.31
CA ARG A 85 6.36 1.96 12.55
C ARG A 85 5.28 0.92 12.24
N VAL A 86 5.66 -0.09 11.46
CA VAL A 86 4.79 -1.24 11.24
C VAL A 86 4.38 -1.81 12.59
N LEU A 87 3.07 -1.92 12.81
CA LEU A 87 2.36 -2.85 13.70
C LEU A 87 3.30 -3.75 14.50
N SER A 88 3.98 -3.20 15.49
CA SER A 88 4.57 -4.00 16.54
C SER A 88 3.37 -4.58 17.27
N LEU A 89 3.03 -5.84 17.00
CA LEU A 89 2.15 -6.62 17.88
C LEU A 89 2.61 -6.49 19.35
N GLY A 90 3.91 -6.23 19.55
CA GLY A 90 4.51 -5.87 20.83
C GLY A 90 4.00 -4.61 21.51
N ASP A 91 3.45 -3.61 20.79
CA ASP A 91 2.84 -2.42 21.43
C ASP A 91 1.51 -2.77 22.10
N ALA A 92 0.75 -3.74 21.54
CA ALA A 92 -0.47 -4.26 22.15
C ALA A 92 -0.18 -5.26 23.28
N MET A 93 1.02 -5.87 23.28
CA MET A 93 1.46 -6.87 24.26
C MET A 93 2.50 -6.34 25.26
N GLY A 94 2.67 -5.02 25.38
CA GLY A 94 3.40 -4.36 26.47
C GLY A 94 4.92 -4.53 26.53
N HIS A 95 5.54 -5.53 25.89
CA HIS A 95 6.97 -5.83 26.15
C HIS A 95 7.78 -6.47 25.02
N VAL A 96 7.29 -6.52 23.78
CA VAL A 96 8.09 -7.07 22.66
C VAL A 96 8.51 -5.97 21.71
N HIS A 97 9.62 -5.31 22.01
CA HIS A 97 10.40 -4.63 20.97
C HIS A 97 10.92 -5.71 20.02
N THR A 98 10.14 -6.05 18.98
CA THR A 98 10.69 -6.72 17.81
C THR A 98 11.65 -5.72 17.17
N SER A 99 12.91 -5.76 17.59
CA SER A 99 14.01 -4.98 17.00
C SER A 99 14.23 -5.32 15.53
N ASP A 100 13.69 -6.44 15.08
CA ASP A 100 13.78 -6.88 13.70
C ASP A 100 12.66 -6.27 12.85
N LYS A 101 13.04 -5.23 12.09
CA LYS A 101 12.20 -4.60 11.07
C LYS A 101 11.60 -5.62 10.10
N SER A 102 12.30 -6.71 9.81
CA SER A 102 11.82 -7.75 8.87
C SER A 102 10.56 -8.46 9.38
N ILE A 103 10.52 -8.80 10.67
CA ILE A 103 9.36 -9.41 11.32
C ILE A 103 8.19 -8.44 11.32
N ALA A 104 8.46 -7.16 11.60
CA ALA A 104 7.42 -6.14 11.60
C ALA A 104 6.77 -6.02 10.21
N VAL A 105 7.54 -5.83 9.13
CA VAL A 105 6.99 -5.72 7.78
C VAL A 105 6.27 -6.99 7.32
N GLN A 106 6.71 -8.18 7.76
CA GLN A 106 6.04 -9.44 7.49
C GLN A 106 4.67 -9.50 8.19
N ASN A 107 4.58 -9.08 9.46
CA ASN A 107 3.31 -9.00 10.19
C ASN A 107 2.32 -8.01 9.55
N ALA A 108 2.79 -6.88 9.02
CA ALA A 108 1.92 -6.00 8.22
C ALA A 108 1.40 -6.70 6.96
N ALA A 109 2.28 -7.38 6.22
CA ALA A 109 1.87 -8.09 5.02
C ALA A 109 0.82 -9.17 5.34
N LEU A 110 1.01 -9.90 6.44
CA LEU A 110 0.04 -10.87 6.94
C LEU A 110 -1.29 -10.20 7.30
N LEU A 111 -1.27 -9.08 8.02
CA LEU A 111 -2.50 -8.35 8.36
C LEU A 111 -3.26 -7.89 7.11
N TYR A 112 -2.56 -7.37 6.10
CA TYR A 112 -3.20 -6.96 4.84
C TYR A 112 -3.78 -8.15 4.08
N HIS A 113 -3.10 -9.28 4.08
CA HIS A 113 -3.60 -10.52 3.48
C HIS A 113 -4.86 -11.03 4.21
N LEU A 114 -4.84 -11.03 5.55
CA LEU A 114 -6.02 -11.41 6.34
C LEU A 114 -7.21 -10.49 6.10
N ALA A 115 -6.95 -9.19 5.86
CA ALA A 115 -8.00 -8.21 5.57
C ALA A 115 -8.56 -8.31 4.15
N GLN A 116 -7.73 -8.71 3.17
CA GLN A 116 -8.13 -8.91 1.78
C GLN A 116 -7.49 -10.18 1.21
N PRO A 117 -8.14 -11.36 1.36
CA PRO A 117 -7.58 -12.65 0.99
C PRO A 117 -7.26 -12.83 -0.50
N ASN A 118 -7.79 -11.95 -1.36
CA ASN A 118 -7.51 -11.97 -2.80
C ASN A 118 -6.16 -11.32 -3.16
N VAL A 119 -5.51 -10.62 -2.21
CA VAL A 119 -4.17 -10.07 -2.44
C VAL A 119 -3.18 -11.21 -2.63
N GLN A 120 -2.43 -11.13 -3.71
CA GLN A 120 -1.40 -12.12 -4.07
C GLN A 120 -0.01 -11.64 -3.68
N TYR A 121 0.24 -10.32 -3.80
CA TYR A 121 1.52 -9.74 -3.43
C TYR A 121 1.33 -8.43 -2.68
N VAL A 122 2.06 -8.31 -1.58
CA VAL A 122 2.14 -7.10 -0.77
C VAL A 122 3.59 -6.63 -0.75
N ARG A 123 3.81 -5.36 -1.03
CA ARG A 123 5.05 -4.67 -0.73
C ARG A 123 4.87 -3.79 0.50
N VAL A 124 5.77 -3.94 1.46
CA VAL A 124 5.87 -3.07 2.64
C VAL A 124 7.29 -2.53 2.68
N ASP A 125 7.43 -1.21 2.54
CA ASP A 125 8.73 -0.53 2.33
C ASP A 125 9.51 -1.10 1.12
N LYS A 126 10.57 -1.87 1.40
CA LYS A 126 11.45 -2.49 0.39
C LYS A 126 11.23 -4.00 0.22
N TYR A 127 10.39 -4.59 1.07
CA TYR A 127 10.17 -6.03 1.12
C TYR A 127 8.90 -6.38 0.37
N ILE A 128 8.98 -7.40 -0.48
CA ILE A 128 7.83 -7.91 -1.24
C ILE A 128 7.51 -9.29 -0.70
N PHE A 129 6.24 -9.52 -0.41
CA PHE A 129 5.71 -10.77 0.12
C PHE A 129 4.68 -11.33 -0.83
N GLU A 130 4.82 -12.60 -1.16
CA GLU A 130 3.77 -13.39 -1.81
C GLU A 130 2.82 -13.94 -0.75
N CYS A 131 1.52 -13.82 -0.97
CA CYS A 131 0.47 -14.20 -0.03
C CYS A 131 -0.29 -15.42 -0.56
N ARG A 132 -0.32 -16.52 0.18
CA ARG A 132 -1.03 -17.77 -0.18
C ARG A 132 -1.47 -18.50 1.08
N ASN A 133 -2.67 -19.07 1.10
CA ASN A 133 -3.14 -19.96 2.19
C ASN A 133 -2.90 -19.40 3.61
N TYR A 134 -3.20 -18.11 3.83
CA TYR A 134 -2.94 -17.42 5.12
C TYR A 134 -1.46 -17.27 5.53
N GLU A 135 -0.53 -17.53 4.61
CA GLU A 135 0.91 -17.34 4.80
C GLU A 135 1.43 -16.20 3.92
N VAL A 136 2.54 -15.60 4.37
CA VAL A 136 3.30 -14.59 3.63
C VAL A 136 4.75 -15.02 3.48
N MET A 137 5.23 -15.08 2.24
CA MET A 137 6.59 -15.50 1.91
C MET A 137 7.36 -14.34 1.29
N HIS A 138 8.50 -13.98 1.89
CA HIS A 138 9.36 -12.94 1.32
C HIS A 138 9.90 -13.36 -0.05
N ARG A 139 9.87 -12.44 -1.02
CA ARG A 139 10.35 -12.62 -2.38
C ARG A 139 11.39 -11.54 -2.71
N THR A 140 12.50 -11.98 -3.27
CA THR A 140 13.59 -11.13 -3.75
C THR A 140 13.63 -11.11 -5.28
N GLY A 141 14.25 -10.09 -5.88
CA GLY A 141 14.46 -10.02 -7.33
C GLY A 141 13.22 -9.67 -8.18
N ILE A 142 12.03 -9.55 -7.59
CA ILE A 142 10.77 -9.29 -8.33
C ILE A 142 10.28 -7.83 -8.28
N VAL A 143 11.16 -6.88 -7.91
CA VAL A 143 10.76 -5.48 -7.70
C VAL A 143 10.16 -4.85 -8.96
N TRP A 144 10.81 -5.03 -10.11
CA TRP A 144 10.34 -4.47 -11.39
C TRP A 144 9.00 -5.06 -11.81
N TRP A 145 8.92 -6.40 -11.83
CA TRP A 145 7.69 -7.15 -12.10
C TRP A 145 6.51 -6.71 -11.22
N PHE A 146 6.78 -6.41 -9.94
CA PHE A 146 5.77 -5.95 -8.99
C PHE A 146 5.33 -4.51 -9.29
N LEU A 147 6.28 -3.61 -9.57
CA LEU A 147 5.98 -2.21 -9.86
C LEU A 147 5.11 -2.03 -11.11
N GLU A 148 5.32 -2.82 -12.16
CA GLU A 148 4.47 -2.83 -13.37
C GLU A 148 3.00 -3.13 -13.05
N ARG A 149 2.75 -4.01 -12.08
CA ARG A 149 1.39 -4.42 -11.67
C ARG A 149 0.67 -3.40 -10.82
N VAL A 150 1.42 -2.57 -10.10
CA VAL A 150 0.85 -1.57 -9.19
C VAL A 150 0.75 -0.20 -9.83
N ARG A 151 1.76 0.21 -10.62
CA ARG A 151 1.79 1.52 -11.30
C ARG A 151 1.17 1.47 -12.70
N GLY A 152 0.96 0.29 -13.26
CA GLY A 152 0.63 0.09 -14.67
C GLY A 152 1.89 -0.04 -15.52
N CYS A 153 1.74 -0.66 -16.69
CA CYS A 153 2.83 -0.80 -17.66
C CYS A 153 3.18 0.59 -18.21
N PHE A 154 4.47 0.94 -18.24
CA PHE A 154 4.96 2.04 -19.07
C PHE A 154 4.97 1.56 -20.54
N GLU A 155 3.80 1.30 -21.12
CA GLU A 155 3.69 1.18 -22.57
C GLU A 155 3.81 2.59 -23.16
N GLY A 156 5.03 3.07 -23.36
CA GLY A 156 5.25 4.38 -23.98
C GLY A 156 6.65 5.00 -23.94
N LEU A 157 7.64 4.43 -23.26
CA LEU A 157 9.02 4.94 -23.31
C LEU A 157 10.02 3.79 -23.43
N THR A 158 10.10 3.22 -24.63
CA THR A 158 11.38 2.73 -25.13
C THR A 158 12.33 3.93 -25.20
N TRP A 159 13.20 4.08 -24.21
CA TRP A 159 14.41 4.89 -24.37
C TRP A 159 15.38 4.09 -25.23
N TRP A 160 15.38 4.38 -26.53
CA TRP A 160 16.57 4.26 -27.35
C TRP A 160 17.39 5.54 -27.14
N GLY A 161 18.69 5.39 -26.88
CA GLY A 161 19.65 6.48 -26.72
C GLY A 161 20.76 6.11 -25.76
#